data_AF-A0AAW7D1L1-F1
#
_entry.id   AF-A0AAW7D1L1-F1
#
_cell.length_a   1.000
_cell.length_b   1.000
_cell.length_c   1.000
_cell.angle_alpha   90.00
_cell.angle_beta   90.00
_cell.angle_gamma   90.00
#
_symmetry.space_group_name_H-M   'P 1'
#
loop_
_entity.id
_entity.type
_entity.pdbx_description
1 polymer ?
#
loop_
_entity_poly.entity_id
_entity_poly.type
_entity_poly.pdbx_seq_one_letter_code
_entity_poly.pdbx_strand_id
1 'polypeptide(L)'
;MRNKIILDQLRAKEKQMEQLVCDRIEQTGNSIQKEFYQRWKDHNRNESIETMFYDLRQNVVDYWLNEKYTKGSTTAFNLLYLEQDGLYGGEFTSFAIDFRYPSKKLPQFEILDDRFHYIENRSNLPTCVIPLLDVLTQEIQGKEYDFEDWDDVMDMYALFEVTAYIDTHHTLLLAHQEQLFQSLPIQKPFYLAVGEHDAGEPQLIYVIE
;
A
#
# COMPACT_ATOMS: atom_id res chain seq x y z
N MET A 1 12.07 -8.76 -14.09
CA MET A 1 12.20 -7.43 -14.76
C MET A 1 11.07 -6.48 -14.38
N ARG A 2 9.79 -6.91 -14.40
CA ARG A 2 8.62 -6.09 -14.03
C ARG A 2 8.68 -5.51 -12.60
N ASN A 3 8.88 -6.34 -11.57
CA ASN A 3 8.98 -5.85 -10.19
C ASN A 3 10.12 -4.85 -9.98
N LYS A 4 11.23 -5.00 -10.71
CA LYS A 4 12.32 -4.01 -10.67
C LYS A 4 11.87 -2.66 -11.24
N ILE A 5 11.17 -2.65 -12.37
CA ILE A 5 10.64 -1.41 -12.98
C ILE A 5 9.69 -0.70 -12.01
N ILE A 6 8.78 -1.45 -11.39
CA ILE A 6 7.83 -0.91 -10.41
C ILE A 6 8.57 -0.27 -9.22
N LEU A 7 9.53 -1.00 -8.64
CA LEU A 7 10.31 -0.51 -7.51
C LEU A 7 11.15 0.73 -7.88
N ASP A 8 11.75 0.75 -9.08
CA ASP A 8 12.54 1.89 -9.55
C ASP A 8 11.64 3.14 -9.74
N GLN A 9 10.39 2.97 -10.18
CA GLN A 9 9.41 4.06 -10.27
C GLN A 9 9.01 4.61 -8.90
N LEU A 10 8.74 3.73 -7.93
CA LEU A 10 8.42 4.14 -6.56
C LEU A 10 9.57 4.92 -5.93
N ARG A 11 10.81 4.45 -6.08
CA ARG A 11 12.02 5.14 -5.58
C ARG A 11 12.26 6.49 -6.25
N ALA A 12 11.88 6.64 -7.52
CA ALA A 12 11.95 7.94 -8.20
C ALA A 12 10.90 8.91 -7.62
N LYS A 13 9.67 8.45 -7.39
CA LYS A 13 8.60 9.24 -6.76
C LYS A 13 8.98 9.65 -5.32
N GLU A 14 9.51 8.73 -4.52
CA GLU A 14 9.98 9.03 -3.15
C GLU A 14 11.01 10.16 -3.13
N LYS A 15 12.04 10.09 -4.00
CA LYS A 15 13.05 11.16 -4.09
C LYS A 15 12.46 12.50 -4.52
N GLN A 16 11.47 12.47 -5.42
CA GLN A 16 10.80 13.69 -5.87
C GLN A 16 10.00 14.33 -4.72
N MET A 17 9.28 13.52 -3.94
CA MET A 17 8.52 14.00 -2.78
C MET A 17 9.44 14.47 -1.65
N GLU A 18 10.54 13.77 -1.40
CA GLU A 18 11.55 14.21 -0.43
C GLU A 18 12.08 15.59 -0.79
N GLN A 19 12.43 15.81 -2.07
CA GLN A 19 12.94 17.12 -2.51
C GLN A 19 11.89 18.22 -2.32
N LEU A 20 10.63 17.95 -2.69
CA LEU A 20 9.53 18.89 -2.55
C LEU A 20 9.34 19.30 -1.08
N VAL A 21 9.28 18.32 -0.17
CA VAL A 21 9.18 18.55 1.28
C VAL A 21 10.38 19.35 1.81
N CYS A 22 11.61 19.01 1.40
CA CYS A 22 12.80 19.76 1.81
C CYS A 22 12.73 21.23 1.37
N ASP A 23 12.37 21.48 0.11
CA ASP A 23 12.26 22.83 -0.44
C ASP A 23 11.20 23.64 0.31
N ARG A 24 10.07 23.03 0.68
CA ARG A 24 9.02 23.67 1.48
C ARG A 24 9.50 24.00 2.88
N ILE A 25 10.13 23.06 3.57
CA ILE A 25 10.70 23.25 4.90
C ILE A 25 11.71 24.41 4.93
N GLU A 26 12.54 24.54 3.89
CA GLU A 26 13.51 25.64 3.76
C GLU A 26 12.83 26.99 3.54
N GLN A 27 11.72 27.02 2.78
CA GLN A 27 10.98 28.24 2.46
C GLN A 27 10.14 28.75 3.64
N THR A 28 9.38 27.87 4.29
CA THR A 28 8.44 28.23 5.36
C THR A 28 9.11 28.27 6.72
N GLY A 29 10.10 27.41 6.93
CA GLY A 29 10.70 27.20 8.24
C GLY A 29 9.78 26.48 9.23
N ASN A 30 8.61 25.98 8.81
CA ASN A 30 7.58 25.37 9.65
C ASN A 30 8.16 24.23 10.52
N SER A 31 8.01 24.36 11.84
CA SER A 31 8.59 23.40 12.80
C SER A 31 7.86 22.07 12.85
N ILE A 32 6.56 22.05 12.55
CA ILE A 32 5.74 20.83 12.53
C ILE A 32 6.11 19.99 11.30
N GLN A 33 6.20 20.59 10.12
CA GLN A 33 6.65 19.90 8.90
C GLN A 33 8.06 19.30 9.09
N LYS A 34 8.96 20.03 9.75
CA LYS A 34 10.29 19.52 10.15
C LYS A 34 10.21 18.32 11.09
N GLU A 35 9.29 18.33 12.05
CA GLU A 35 9.09 17.20 12.97
C GLU A 35 8.66 15.94 12.20
N PHE A 36 7.63 16.05 11.34
CA PHE A 36 7.17 14.91 10.54
C PHE A 36 8.24 14.43 9.55
N TYR A 37 8.99 15.33 8.94
CA TYR A 37 10.12 14.96 8.08
C TYR A 37 11.22 14.21 8.84
N GLN A 38 11.53 14.63 10.08
CA GLN A 38 12.50 13.91 10.91
C GLN A 38 11.99 12.52 11.28
N ARG A 39 10.70 12.37 11.59
CA ARG A 39 10.08 11.05 11.83
C ARG A 39 10.18 10.14 10.60
N TRP A 40 9.94 10.68 9.41
CA TRP A 40 10.13 9.94 8.15
C TRP A 40 11.59 9.51 7.97
N LYS A 41 12.56 10.37 8.29
CA LYS A 41 14.00 10.02 8.22
C LYS A 41 14.40 8.93 9.21
N ASP A 42 13.81 8.95 10.40
CA ASP A 42 14.10 7.99 11.47
C ASP A 42 13.34 6.66 11.30
N HIS A 43 12.50 6.56 10.26
CA HIS A 43 11.73 5.36 9.93
C HIS A 43 12.62 4.13 9.72
N ASN A 44 12.42 3.11 10.56
CA ASN A 44 13.11 1.83 10.43
C ASN A 44 12.37 0.93 9.43
N ARG A 45 12.82 0.97 8.18
CA ARG A 45 12.24 0.16 7.09
C ARG A 45 12.27 -1.34 7.36
N ASN A 46 13.37 -1.87 7.89
CA ASN A 46 13.51 -3.31 8.07
C ASN A 46 12.50 -3.82 9.11
N GLU A 47 12.40 -3.13 10.23
CA GLU A 47 11.43 -3.44 11.29
C GLU A 47 9.99 -3.32 10.78
N SER A 48 9.73 -2.30 9.95
CA SER A 48 8.39 -2.10 9.36
C SER A 48 8.04 -3.20 8.36
N ILE A 49 8.97 -3.59 7.50
CA ILE A 49 8.80 -4.70 6.54
C ILE A 49 8.54 -6.01 7.28
N GLU A 50 9.30 -6.29 8.34
CA GLU A 50 9.12 -7.48 9.17
C GLU A 50 7.74 -7.46 9.85
N THR A 51 7.37 -6.35 10.48
CA THR A 51 6.06 -6.18 11.13
C THR A 51 4.91 -6.42 10.16
N MET A 52 4.93 -5.77 9.00
CA MET A 52 3.94 -5.96 7.95
C MET A 52 3.88 -7.40 7.46
N PHE A 53 5.04 -8.06 7.30
CA PHE A 53 5.09 -9.46 6.87
C PHE A 53 4.48 -10.41 7.89
N TYR A 54 4.79 -10.24 9.18
CA TYR A 54 4.23 -11.07 10.24
C TYR A 54 2.72 -10.93 10.34
N ASP A 55 2.22 -9.69 10.27
CA ASP A 55 0.79 -9.40 10.34
C ASP A 55 0.06 -9.93 9.09
N LEU A 56 0.60 -9.71 7.89
CA LEU A 56 0.09 -10.28 6.64
C LEU A 56 0.00 -11.82 6.73
N ARG A 57 1.06 -12.47 7.20
CA ARG A 57 1.09 -13.92 7.35
C ARG A 57 0.02 -14.41 8.32
N GLN A 58 -0.16 -13.73 9.45
CA GLN A 58 -1.16 -14.08 10.44
C GLN A 58 -2.58 -13.88 9.89
N ASN A 59 -2.83 -12.74 9.25
CA ASN A 59 -4.14 -12.41 8.69
C ASN A 59 -4.53 -13.33 7.52
N VAL A 60 -3.57 -13.82 6.72
CA VAL A 60 -3.83 -14.86 5.73
C VAL A 60 -4.42 -16.12 6.37
N VAL A 61 -3.91 -16.54 7.53
CA VAL A 61 -4.44 -17.71 8.24
C VAL A 61 -5.79 -17.39 8.89
N ASP A 62 -5.88 -16.27 9.60
CA ASP A 62 -7.03 -15.93 10.43
C ASP A 62 -8.27 -15.55 9.62
N TYR A 63 -8.07 -14.92 8.46
CA TYR A 63 -9.14 -14.39 7.61
C TYR A 63 -9.22 -15.07 6.25
N TRP A 64 -8.10 -15.14 5.51
CA TRP A 64 -8.14 -15.52 4.10
C TRP A 64 -8.30 -17.03 3.84
N LEU A 65 -7.74 -17.86 4.72
CA LEU A 65 -7.90 -19.32 4.65
C LEU A 65 -9.06 -19.82 5.51
N ASN A 66 -9.63 -18.92 6.31
CA ASN A 66 -10.68 -19.27 7.25
C ASN A 66 -12.06 -19.31 6.55
N GLU A 67 -12.70 -20.48 6.61
CA GLU A 67 -14.00 -20.72 5.99
C GLU A 67 -15.13 -19.87 6.59
N LYS A 68 -14.95 -19.34 7.81
CA LYS A 68 -15.93 -18.40 8.41
C LYS A 68 -16.10 -17.16 7.54
N TYR A 69 -15.01 -16.64 6.97
CA TYR A 69 -15.01 -15.42 6.17
C TYR A 69 -15.08 -15.72 4.67
N THR A 70 -14.57 -16.88 4.24
CA THR A 70 -14.43 -17.22 2.81
C THR A 70 -15.35 -18.33 2.33
N LYS A 71 -16.42 -18.62 3.09
CA LYS A 71 -17.30 -19.79 2.91
C LYS A 71 -17.72 -19.99 1.45
N GLY A 72 -17.33 -21.14 0.89
CA GLY A 72 -17.74 -21.54 -0.46
C GLY A 72 -17.02 -20.82 -1.60
N SER A 73 -16.06 -19.93 -1.32
CA SER A 73 -15.28 -19.25 -2.36
C SER A 73 -14.07 -20.06 -2.80
N THR A 74 -14.29 -20.98 -3.75
CA THR A 74 -13.22 -21.57 -4.57
C THR A 74 -12.92 -20.74 -5.82
N THR A 75 -13.66 -19.63 -6.00
CA THR A 75 -13.46 -18.71 -7.12
C THR A 75 -12.02 -18.23 -7.11
N ALA A 76 -11.35 -18.51 -8.21
CA ALA A 76 -9.98 -18.11 -8.38
C ALA A 76 -9.90 -16.63 -8.80
N PHE A 77 -8.85 -15.96 -8.37
CA PHE A 77 -8.64 -14.53 -8.61
C PHE A 77 -7.18 -14.28 -8.98
N ASN A 78 -6.91 -13.20 -9.69
CA ASN A 78 -5.57 -12.87 -10.18
C ASN A 78 -5.10 -11.50 -9.72
N LEU A 79 -5.87 -10.79 -8.90
CA LEU A 79 -5.45 -9.53 -8.31
C LEU A 79 -5.84 -9.44 -6.84
N LEU A 80 -4.89 -8.99 -6.02
CA LEU A 80 -5.11 -8.56 -4.65
C LEU A 80 -4.98 -7.04 -4.61
N TYR A 81 -6.09 -6.35 -4.39
CA TYR A 81 -6.15 -4.91 -4.20
C TYR A 81 -6.11 -4.62 -2.70
N LEU A 82 -5.12 -3.83 -2.28
CA LEU A 82 -4.93 -3.39 -0.91
C LEU A 82 -5.36 -1.92 -0.81
N GLU A 83 -6.39 -1.66 -0.03
CA GLU A 83 -6.95 -0.33 0.17
C GLU A 83 -6.52 0.21 1.54
N GLN A 84 -6.18 1.50 1.59
CA GLN A 84 -5.90 2.25 2.82
C GLN A 84 -6.77 3.51 2.90
N ASP A 85 -7.11 3.94 4.12
CA ASP A 85 -8.11 4.99 4.39
C ASP A 85 -7.55 6.44 4.34
N GLY A 86 -6.52 6.66 3.54
CA GLY A 86 -5.93 7.97 3.31
C GLY A 86 -5.04 8.46 4.46
N LEU A 87 -5.05 9.77 4.67
CA LEU A 87 -4.29 10.44 5.74
C LEU A 87 -4.59 9.90 7.15
N TYR A 88 -5.78 9.31 7.31
CA TYR A 88 -6.28 8.79 8.57
C TYR A 88 -6.35 7.25 8.59
N GLY A 89 -5.63 6.59 7.68
CA GLY A 89 -5.56 5.14 7.54
C GLY A 89 -4.17 4.59 7.82
N GLY A 90 -4.06 3.77 8.87
CA GLY A 90 -2.82 3.07 9.24
C GLY A 90 -2.74 1.62 8.78
N GLU A 91 -3.73 1.11 8.07
CA GLU A 91 -3.90 -0.33 7.82
C GLU A 91 -4.36 -0.61 6.38
N PHE A 92 -4.00 -1.79 5.88
CA PHE A 92 -4.54 -2.30 4.62
C PHE A 92 -5.74 -3.21 4.83
N THR A 93 -6.85 -2.83 4.20
CA THR A 93 -7.97 -3.71 3.88
C THR A 93 -7.75 -4.31 2.50
N SER A 94 -8.31 -5.49 2.23
CA SER A 94 -8.04 -6.20 0.98
C SER A 94 -9.27 -6.70 0.24
N PHE A 95 -9.10 -6.76 -1.07
CA PHE A 95 -10.11 -7.20 -2.02
C PHE A 95 -9.49 -8.16 -3.04
N ALA A 96 -10.02 -9.38 -3.11
CA ALA A 96 -9.72 -10.31 -4.18
C ALA A 96 -10.51 -9.96 -5.43
N ILE A 97 -9.83 -9.89 -6.57
CA ILE A 97 -10.41 -9.40 -7.84
C ILE A 97 -10.09 -10.39 -8.97
N ASP A 98 -11.12 -10.79 -9.73
CA ASP A 98 -10.99 -11.37 -11.07
C ASP A 98 -10.73 -10.23 -12.06
N PHE A 99 -9.47 -9.87 -12.23
CA PHE A 99 -9.02 -8.79 -13.07
C PHE A 99 -8.82 -9.23 -14.52
N ARG A 100 -9.70 -8.78 -15.40
CA ARG A 100 -9.71 -9.20 -16.81
C ARG A 100 -8.80 -8.32 -17.67
N TYR A 101 -7.54 -8.72 -17.79
CA TYR A 101 -6.55 -8.00 -18.57
C TYR A 101 -5.88 -8.87 -19.65
N PRO A 102 -6.30 -8.78 -20.92
CA PRO A 102 -5.82 -9.65 -21.99
C PRO A 102 -4.42 -9.31 -22.52
N SER A 103 -3.76 -8.28 -21.98
CA SER A 103 -2.49 -7.75 -22.48
C SER A 103 -1.28 -8.33 -21.73
N LYS A 104 -0.18 -8.51 -22.45
CA LYS A 104 1.13 -8.91 -21.87
C LYS A 104 1.91 -7.73 -21.25
N LYS A 105 1.42 -6.50 -21.37
CA LYS A 105 2.05 -5.33 -20.76
C LYS A 105 1.75 -5.28 -19.25
N LEU A 106 2.38 -4.37 -18.52
CA LEU A 106 1.89 -4.03 -17.18
C LEU A 106 0.51 -3.37 -17.31
N PRO A 107 -0.47 -3.69 -16.45
CA PRO A 107 -1.71 -2.95 -16.39
C PRO A 107 -1.44 -1.51 -15.93
N GLN A 108 -2.18 -0.58 -16.52
CA GLN A 108 -2.43 0.74 -15.95
C GLN A 108 -3.87 0.69 -15.46
N PHE A 109 -4.06 0.90 -14.16
CA PHE A 109 -5.38 0.89 -13.55
C PHE A 109 -6.05 2.24 -13.73
N GLU A 110 -7.37 2.26 -13.63
CA GLU A 110 -8.18 3.47 -13.74
C GLU A 110 -8.98 3.66 -12.44
N ILE A 111 -9.43 4.88 -12.16
CA ILE A 111 -10.43 5.12 -11.12
C ILE A 111 -11.71 4.40 -11.54
N LEU A 112 -12.26 3.54 -10.67
CA LEU A 112 -13.42 2.70 -10.96
C LEU A 112 -13.21 1.79 -12.20
N ASP A 113 -12.05 1.14 -12.26
CA ASP A 113 -11.65 0.22 -13.32
C ASP A 113 -12.71 -0.85 -13.60
N ASP A 114 -13.34 -0.79 -14.78
CA ASP A 114 -14.44 -1.68 -15.16
C ASP A 114 -14.03 -3.16 -15.34
N ARG A 115 -12.71 -3.41 -15.36
CA ARG A 115 -12.12 -4.75 -15.41
C ARG A 115 -12.06 -5.42 -14.03
N PHE A 116 -12.38 -4.69 -12.96
CA PHE A 116 -12.35 -5.20 -11.59
C PHE A 116 -13.66 -5.92 -11.27
N HIS A 117 -13.58 -7.25 -11.16
CA HIS A 117 -14.69 -8.05 -10.68
C HIS A 117 -14.39 -8.60 -9.28
N TYR A 118 -14.97 -7.96 -8.27
CA TYR A 118 -14.76 -8.29 -6.86
C TYR A 118 -15.29 -9.68 -6.52
N ILE A 119 -14.51 -10.44 -5.76
CA ILE A 119 -14.94 -11.71 -5.17
C ILE A 119 -15.57 -11.40 -3.81
N GLU A 120 -16.90 -11.37 -3.75
CA GLU A 120 -17.67 -10.91 -2.57
C GLU A 120 -17.22 -11.57 -1.25
N ASN A 121 -17.02 -12.89 -1.24
CA ASN A 121 -16.61 -13.65 -0.06
C ASN A 121 -15.09 -13.61 0.23
N ARG A 122 -14.33 -12.76 -0.46
CA ARG A 122 -12.90 -12.51 -0.26
C ARG A 122 -12.59 -11.02 -0.42
N SER A 123 -13.50 -10.20 0.08
CA SER A 123 -13.44 -8.75 0.02
C SER A 123 -13.57 -8.17 1.41
N ASN A 124 -12.99 -6.99 1.62
CA ASN A 124 -12.97 -6.29 2.90
C ASN A 124 -12.36 -7.15 4.04
N LEU A 125 -11.22 -7.79 3.77
CA LEU A 125 -10.49 -8.60 4.76
C LEU A 125 -9.26 -7.84 5.28
N PRO A 126 -8.89 -7.99 6.56
CA PRO A 126 -7.64 -7.43 7.07
C PRO A 126 -6.41 -7.98 6.35
N THR A 127 -5.42 -7.11 6.15
CA THR A 127 -4.13 -7.48 5.54
C THR A 127 -2.99 -7.28 6.52
N CYS A 128 -2.62 -6.03 6.79
CA CYS A 128 -1.62 -5.70 7.79
C CYS A 128 -1.70 -4.21 8.15
N VAL A 129 -1.25 -3.89 9.36
CA VAL A 129 -0.92 -2.51 9.75
C VAL A 129 0.28 -2.04 8.93
N ILE A 130 0.29 -0.77 8.53
CA ILE A 130 1.35 -0.07 7.81
C ILE A 130 2.04 0.87 8.81
N PRO A 131 3.13 0.45 9.48
CA PRO A 131 3.64 1.17 10.65
C PRO A 131 3.95 2.66 10.39
N LEU A 132 4.47 2.97 9.19
CA LEU A 132 4.77 4.35 8.81
C LEU A 132 3.51 5.23 8.71
N LEU A 133 2.43 4.71 8.11
CA LEU A 133 1.18 5.45 7.95
C LEU A 133 0.34 5.46 9.22
N ASP A 134 0.40 4.40 10.03
CA ASP A 134 -0.25 4.36 11.34
C ASP A 134 0.33 5.43 12.28
N VAL A 135 1.67 5.53 12.34
CA VAL A 135 2.33 6.60 13.11
C VAL A 135 1.97 7.98 12.57
N LEU A 136 1.94 8.17 11.26
CA LEU A 136 1.52 9.45 10.66
C LEU A 136 0.10 9.80 11.07
N THR A 137 -0.84 8.88 10.87
CA THR A 137 -2.26 9.03 11.17
C THR A 137 -2.47 9.46 12.62
N GLN A 138 -1.88 8.74 13.57
CA GLN A 138 -2.03 9.01 15.00
C GLN A 138 -1.46 10.37 15.41
N GLU A 139 -0.38 10.82 14.76
CA GLU A 139 0.32 12.04 15.14
C GLU A 139 -0.20 13.28 14.43
N ILE A 140 -0.70 13.14 13.20
CA ILE A 140 -1.18 14.26 12.40
C ILE A 140 -2.61 14.65 12.75
N GLN A 141 -3.40 13.71 13.25
CA GLN A 141 -4.77 13.97 13.67
C GLN A 141 -4.81 15.03 14.79
N GLY A 142 -5.41 16.18 14.49
CA GLY A 142 -5.48 17.33 15.40
C GLY A 142 -4.31 18.31 15.30
N LYS A 143 -3.28 18.03 14.49
CA LYS A 143 -2.15 18.93 14.21
C LYS A 143 -2.20 19.54 12.80
N GLU A 144 -3.23 19.24 12.00
CA GLU A 144 -3.33 19.69 10.61
C GLU A 144 -3.34 21.21 10.49
N TYR A 145 -3.96 21.89 11.47
CA TYR A 145 -4.04 23.35 11.52
C TYR A 145 -2.73 24.02 11.94
N ASP A 146 -1.74 23.24 12.39
CA ASP A 146 -0.41 23.75 12.73
C ASP A 146 0.55 23.75 11.52
N PHE A 147 0.11 23.19 10.39
CA PHE A 147 0.73 23.40 9.08
C PHE A 147 0.35 24.78 8.53
N GLU A 148 1.24 25.37 7.72
CA GLU A 148 0.98 26.68 7.10
C GLU A 148 -0.06 26.58 5.98
N ASP A 149 0.01 25.50 5.19
CA ASP A 149 -0.94 25.19 4.12
C ASP A 149 -1.36 23.72 4.19
N TRP A 150 -2.55 23.42 3.69
CA TRP A 150 -3.00 22.05 3.47
C TRP A 150 -2.11 21.33 2.45
N ASP A 151 -1.58 22.06 1.47
CA ASP A 151 -0.63 21.48 0.52
C ASP A 151 0.64 20.93 1.22
N ASP A 152 1.08 21.54 2.33
CA ASP A 152 2.23 21.04 3.10
C ASP A 152 1.91 19.71 3.81
N VAL A 153 0.66 19.56 4.28
CA VAL A 153 0.15 18.29 4.85
C VAL A 153 0.16 17.21 3.78
N MET A 154 -0.35 17.53 2.59
CA MET A 154 -0.45 16.57 1.49
C MET A 154 0.91 16.19 0.91
N ASP A 155 1.86 17.12 0.84
CA ASP A 155 3.24 16.84 0.42
C ASP A 155 3.92 15.88 1.42
N MET A 156 3.72 16.08 2.73
CA MET A 156 4.19 15.15 3.75
C MET A 156 3.52 13.78 3.63
N TYR A 157 2.20 13.74 3.49
CA TYR A 157 1.46 12.50 3.31
C TYR A 157 1.95 11.72 2.09
N ALA A 158 2.11 12.38 0.94
CA ALA A 158 2.59 11.75 -0.29
C ALA A 158 4.00 11.15 -0.14
N LEU A 159 4.88 11.79 0.66
CA LEU A 159 6.19 11.25 1.00
C LEU A 159 6.08 9.98 1.85
N PHE A 160 5.24 9.98 2.88
CA PHE A 160 5.02 8.80 3.72
C PHE A 160 4.37 7.66 2.95
N GLU A 161 3.36 7.97 2.12
CA GLU A 161 2.62 7.02 1.30
C GLU A 161 3.55 6.27 0.33
N VAL A 162 4.35 7.00 -0.45
CA VAL A 162 5.25 6.36 -1.41
C VAL A 162 6.32 5.51 -0.72
N THR A 163 6.81 5.94 0.46
CA THR A 163 7.72 5.13 1.28
C THR A 163 7.04 3.86 1.78
N ALA A 164 5.80 3.95 2.26
CA ALA A 164 5.01 2.80 2.67
C ALA A 164 4.79 1.81 1.53
N TYR A 165 4.58 2.29 0.30
CA TYR A 165 4.46 1.43 -0.89
C TYR A 165 5.76 0.72 -1.26
N ILE A 166 6.92 1.36 -1.06
CA ILE A 166 8.23 0.71 -1.20
C ILE A 166 8.39 -0.41 -0.17
N ASP A 167 8.06 -0.13 1.08
CA ASP A 167 8.17 -1.13 2.14
C ASP A 167 7.18 -2.29 1.91
N THR A 168 5.96 -1.99 1.45
CA THR A 168 4.96 -2.97 1.02
C THR A 168 5.49 -3.84 -0.12
N HIS A 169 6.16 -3.26 -1.12
CA HIS A 169 6.81 -4.04 -2.19
C HIS A 169 7.80 -5.06 -1.62
N HIS A 170 8.60 -4.65 -0.63
CA HIS A 170 9.56 -5.53 0.02
C HIS A 170 8.88 -6.61 0.86
N THR A 171 7.80 -6.27 1.59
CA THR A 171 6.97 -7.25 2.30
C THR A 171 6.37 -8.28 1.33
N LEU A 172 5.87 -7.85 0.17
CA LEU A 172 5.32 -8.75 -0.85
C LEU A 172 6.39 -9.64 -1.49
N LEU A 173 7.62 -9.14 -1.63
CA LEU A 173 8.76 -9.95 -2.06
C LEU A 173 9.06 -11.06 -1.04
N LEU A 174 9.08 -10.75 0.25
CA LEU A 174 9.26 -11.75 1.31
C LEU A 174 8.11 -12.76 1.33
N ALA A 175 6.86 -12.29 1.28
CA ALA A 175 5.67 -13.15 1.20
C ALA A 175 5.70 -14.10 0.01
N HIS A 176 6.18 -13.64 -1.15
CA HIS A 176 6.36 -14.48 -2.32
C HIS A 176 7.48 -15.53 -2.12
N GLN A 177 8.62 -15.15 -1.53
CA GLN A 177 9.72 -16.08 -1.23
C GLN A 177 9.30 -17.17 -0.24
N GLU A 178 8.49 -16.81 0.75
CA GLU A 178 7.90 -17.70 1.76
C GLU A 178 6.66 -18.45 1.25
N GLN A 179 6.30 -18.29 -0.03
CA GLN A 179 5.16 -18.97 -0.67
C GLN A 179 3.81 -18.72 0.04
N LEU A 180 3.65 -17.57 0.69
CA LEU A 180 2.51 -17.27 1.56
C LEU A 180 1.16 -17.40 0.82
N PHE A 181 1.12 -17.01 -0.44
CA PHE A 181 -0.11 -17.04 -1.25
C PHE A 181 -0.38 -18.39 -1.93
N GLN A 182 0.46 -19.42 -1.75
CA GLN A 182 0.31 -20.70 -2.46
C GLN A 182 -0.97 -21.46 -2.09
N SER A 183 -1.48 -21.26 -0.87
CA SER A 183 -2.70 -21.90 -0.39
C SER A 183 -3.98 -21.19 -0.84
N LEU A 184 -3.86 -20.01 -1.46
CA LEU A 184 -4.99 -19.24 -1.99
C LEU A 184 -5.32 -19.70 -3.43
N PRO A 185 -6.57 -19.58 -3.88
CA PRO A 185 -6.97 -19.92 -5.25
C PRO A 185 -6.51 -18.83 -6.24
N ILE A 186 -5.21 -18.56 -6.34
CA ILE A 186 -4.67 -17.53 -7.22
C ILE A 186 -4.47 -18.03 -8.65
N GLN A 187 -4.69 -17.14 -9.62
CA GLN A 187 -4.35 -17.31 -11.02
C GLN A 187 -3.16 -16.43 -11.39
N LYS A 188 -2.30 -16.94 -12.28
CA LYS A 188 -1.13 -16.22 -12.78
C LYS A 188 -1.41 -15.56 -14.14
N PRO A 189 -0.88 -14.35 -14.41
CA PRO A 189 -0.09 -13.53 -13.48
C PRO A 189 -0.95 -13.02 -12.32
N PHE A 190 -0.40 -13.04 -11.11
CA PHE A 190 -1.06 -12.55 -9.90
C PHE A 190 -0.53 -11.16 -9.56
N TYR A 191 -1.42 -10.18 -9.57
CA TYR A 191 -1.13 -8.77 -9.39
C TYR A 191 -1.40 -8.34 -7.95
N LEU A 192 -0.55 -7.47 -7.43
CA LEU A 192 -0.71 -6.83 -6.13
C LEU A 192 -0.71 -5.33 -6.35
N ALA A 193 -1.85 -4.71 -6.10
CA ALA A 193 -2.06 -3.28 -6.28
C ALA A 193 -2.45 -2.65 -4.94
N VAL A 194 -2.10 -1.38 -4.75
CA VAL A 194 -2.46 -0.57 -3.59
C VAL A 194 -3.26 0.65 -4.05
N GLY A 195 -4.16 1.16 -3.24
CA GLY A 195 -4.86 2.42 -3.51
C GLY A 195 -5.43 3.04 -2.25
N GLU A 196 -5.71 4.34 -2.30
CA GLU A 196 -6.44 5.05 -1.26
C GLU A 196 -7.94 4.91 -1.52
N HIS A 197 -8.74 4.70 -0.46
CA HIS A 197 -10.19 4.50 -0.56
C HIS A 197 -10.88 5.63 -1.36
N ASP A 198 -10.47 6.87 -1.10
CA ASP A 198 -11.08 8.06 -1.69
C ASP A 198 -10.24 8.71 -2.80
N ALA A 199 -9.08 8.14 -3.17
CA ALA A 199 -8.16 8.82 -4.07
C ALA A 199 -7.45 7.94 -5.11
N GLY A 200 -7.32 8.54 -6.30
CA GLY A 200 -6.43 8.08 -7.36
C GLY A 200 -6.80 6.75 -8.01
N GLU A 201 -6.11 6.46 -9.11
CA GLU A 201 -6.10 5.11 -9.68
C GLU A 201 -5.24 4.19 -8.80
N PRO A 202 -5.61 2.91 -8.63
CA PRO A 202 -4.75 1.95 -7.95
C PRO A 202 -3.35 1.93 -8.57
N GLN A 203 -2.33 1.76 -7.74
CA GLN A 203 -0.95 1.61 -8.16
C GLN A 203 -0.54 0.14 -8.10
N LEU A 204 -0.02 -0.39 -9.21
CA LEU A 204 0.59 -1.72 -9.22
C LEU A 204 1.89 -1.69 -8.41
N ILE A 205 2.00 -2.54 -7.39
CA ILE A 205 3.19 -2.62 -6.52
C ILE A 205 3.99 -3.89 -6.75
N TYR A 206 3.36 -5.01 -7.08
CA TYR A 206 4.07 -6.28 -7.28
C TYR A 206 3.35 -7.24 -8.23
N VAL A 207 4.11 -8.13 -8.89
CA VAL A 207 3.59 -9.18 -9.77
C VAL A 207 4.26 -10.52 -9.46
N ILE A 208 3.46 -11.58 -9.34
CA ILE A 208 3.89 -12.98 -9.30
C ILE A 208 3.55 -13.63 -10.65
N GLU A 209 4.58 -14.10 -11.35
CA GLU A 209 4.46 -14.77 -12.67
C GLU A 209 4.16 -16.26 -12.56
#